data_AF-A0A0C3CG73-F1
#
_entry.id   AF-A0A0C3CG73-F1
#
_cell.length_a   1.000
_cell.length_b   1.000
_cell.length_c   1.000
_cell.angle_alpha   90.00
_cell.angle_beta   90.00
_cell.angle_gamma   90.00
#
_symmetry.space_group_name_H-M   'P 1'
#
loop_
_entity.id
_entity.type
_entity.pdbx_description
1 polymer ?
#
loop_
_entity_poly.entity_id
_entity_poly.type
_entity_poly.pdbx_seq_one_letter_code
_entity_poly.pdbx_strand_id
1 'polypeptide(L)'
;MKPDLFFAVAAAAEKYAVFGAMSLIMLQMHQMKKGYPLEILNHCDAYDYIDLANEVALSTLSYSLEKVAAVLTHPGLLAKWLKYYHRWLAIPKYIDKLVEPHTSCPRMMSWHYRFSKHVRDNPLYGLNPAVLTKDFACTRTTRYYSCPCVHECEVPFQTALKTQQDAFPRWSEITRTSSDSTAVEDVDTQLETDPGVSSLFNHASADLTFRSSDNILFKIHAKYLGATSAGLAPPPSTLMDRTHIELEEPSTVLEILFQFVHPPPESKRYLQPDIRSLEQDLFFAVAEAAEKYIVYGAMNLFMTRMRQLTQDYPVDILRHACKHGYRDLADIVAPNTLSYTLSVVAPKLTTILYHWVIYYDLWLDIYRDVDSHIWQSKSMECPRALMWQALFHHKFTENPRFIFSPLSLPELPACKVQGSGPCPCAEFSKLFSKVVAKGRSIPKFSSIAFPRSA
;
A
#
# COMPACT_ATOMS: atom_id res chain seq x y z
N MET A 1 -23.15 23.84 15.57
CA MET A 1 -23.24 22.50 16.16
C MET A 1 -21.84 21.87 16.14
N LYS A 2 -21.45 21.08 17.15
CA LYS A 2 -20.16 20.36 17.09
C LYS A 2 -20.19 19.35 15.93
N PRO A 3 -19.11 19.16 15.15
CA PRO A 3 -19.08 18.25 14.01
C PRO A 3 -19.49 16.83 14.38
N ASP A 4 -18.96 16.30 15.49
CA ASP A 4 -19.27 14.94 15.95
C ASP A 4 -20.77 14.73 16.20
N LEU A 5 -21.42 15.72 16.82
CA LEU A 5 -22.86 15.70 17.05
C LEU A 5 -23.63 15.79 15.73
N PHE A 6 -23.13 16.56 14.76
CA PHE A 6 -23.73 16.64 13.43
C PHE A 6 -23.69 15.31 12.69
N PHE A 7 -22.53 14.65 12.62
CA PHE A 7 -22.44 13.37 11.92
C PHE A 7 -23.19 12.25 12.65
N ALA A 8 -23.28 12.29 13.97
CA ALA A 8 -24.12 11.36 14.73
C ALA A 8 -25.63 11.55 14.42
N VAL A 9 -26.10 12.81 14.37
CA VAL A 9 -27.49 13.12 13.99
C VAL A 9 -27.75 12.74 12.52
N ALA A 10 -26.80 13.02 11.62
CA ALA A 10 -26.91 12.63 10.22
C ALA A 10 -27.01 11.12 10.07
N ALA A 11 -26.11 10.36 10.69
CA ALA A 11 -26.13 8.90 10.66
C ALA A 11 -27.44 8.30 11.22
N ALA A 12 -27.99 8.91 12.28
CA ALA A 12 -29.29 8.53 12.81
C ALA A 12 -30.43 8.83 11.83
N ALA A 13 -30.45 10.03 11.23
CA ALA A 13 -31.48 10.41 10.27
C ALA A 13 -31.52 9.47 9.06
N GLU A 14 -30.35 9.06 8.55
CA GLU A 14 -30.23 8.05 7.49
C GLU A 14 -30.75 6.69 7.93
N LYS A 15 -30.31 6.22 9.11
CA LYS A 15 -30.72 4.93 9.68
C LYS A 15 -32.24 4.82 9.85
N TYR A 16 -32.90 5.93 10.12
CA TYR A 16 -34.36 6.00 10.33
C TYR A 16 -35.12 6.61 9.14
N ALA A 17 -34.46 6.82 7.99
CA ALA A 17 -35.05 7.36 6.76
C ALA A 17 -35.89 8.65 6.98
N VAL A 18 -35.37 9.58 7.77
CA VAL A 18 -36.08 10.85 8.08
C VAL A 18 -35.87 11.84 6.93
N PHE A 19 -36.64 11.68 5.84
CA PHE A 19 -36.46 12.42 4.58
C PHE A 19 -36.38 13.95 4.73
N GLY A 20 -37.20 14.54 5.61
CA GLY A 20 -37.16 15.99 5.86
C GLY A 20 -35.83 16.46 6.47
N ALA A 21 -35.18 15.61 7.28
CA ALA A 21 -33.88 15.89 7.86
C ALA A 21 -32.74 15.69 6.83
N MET A 22 -32.85 14.70 5.94
CA MET A 22 -31.81 14.38 4.94
C MET A 22 -31.50 15.58 4.03
N SER A 23 -32.51 16.28 3.52
CA SER A 23 -32.31 17.48 2.70
C SER A 23 -31.57 18.61 3.44
N LEU A 24 -31.89 18.80 4.72
CA LEU A 24 -31.21 19.78 5.58
C LEU A 24 -29.78 19.36 5.91
N ILE A 25 -29.56 18.06 6.15
CA ILE A 25 -28.25 17.48 6.39
C ILE A 25 -27.34 17.68 5.17
N MET A 26 -27.83 17.39 3.96
CA MET A 26 -27.07 17.60 2.72
C MET A 26 -26.71 19.06 2.51
N LEU A 27 -27.65 19.97 2.72
CA LEU A 27 -27.37 21.41 2.64
C LEU A 27 -26.30 21.84 3.65
N GLN A 28 -26.39 21.34 4.89
CA GLN A 28 -25.44 21.64 5.93
C GLN A 28 -24.05 21.06 5.63
N MET A 29 -23.95 19.84 5.09
CA MET A 29 -22.68 19.26 4.64
C MET A 29 -22.03 20.11 3.55
N HIS A 30 -22.82 20.61 2.59
CA HIS A 30 -22.31 21.53 1.58
C HIS A 30 -21.74 22.83 2.16
N GLN A 31 -22.32 23.36 3.25
CA GLN A 31 -21.77 24.53 3.94
C GLN A 31 -20.49 24.19 4.72
N MET A 32 -20.41 22.98 5.27
CA MET A 32 -19.30 22.53 6.10
C MET A 32 -18.10 21.96 5.33
N LYS A 33 -18.23 21.68 4.03
CA LYS A 33 -17.17 21.03 3.22
C LYS A 33 -15.79 21.70 3.23
N LYS A 34 -15.72 23.00 3.52
CA LYS A 34 -14.45 23.72 3.66
C LYS A 34 -13.78 23.48 5.01
N GLY A 35 -14.55 23.21 6.07
CA GLY A 35 -14.04 23.03 7.42
C GLY A 35 -13.79 21.56 7.78
N TYR A 36 -14.64 20.66 7.29
CA TYR A 36 -14.67 19.24 7.71
C TYR A 36 -14.75 18.27 6.51
N PRO A 37 -13.83 18.36 5.53
CA PRO A 37 -13.94 17.55 4.33
C PRO A 37 -13.73 16.05 4.59
N LEU A 38 -12.87 15.66 5.53
CA LEU A 38 -12.60 14.24 5.80
C LEU A 38 -13.81 13.55 6.46
N GLU A 39 -14.46 14.23 7.40
CA GLU A 39 -15.64 13.74 8.09
C GLU A 39 -16.85 13.63 7.14
N ILE A 40 -17.00 14.61 6.25
CA ILE A 40 -18.02 14.55 5.19
C ILE A 40 -17.72 13.38 4.25
N LEU A 41 -16.48 13.19 3.82
CA LEU A 41 -16.12 12.09 2.94
C LEU A 41 -16.40 10.72 3.58
N ASN A 42 -16.11 10.57 4.88
CA ASN A 42 -16.43 9.36 5.65
C ASN A 42 -17.94 9.08 5.68
N HIS A 43 -18.74 10.13 5.88
CA HIS A 43 -20.19 10.02 5.84
C HIS A 43 -20.70 9.69 4.42
N CYS A 44 -20.16 10.35 3.38
CA CYS A 44 -20.61 10.11 2.01
C CYS A 44 -20.33 8.69 1.52
N ASP A 45 -19.23 8.05 1.92
CA ASP A 45 -18.95 6.65 1.54
C ASP A 45 -19.91 5.67 2.23
N ALA A 46 -20.33 5.97 3.47
CA ALA A 46 -21.25 5.12 4.23
C ALA A 46 -22.69 5.14 3.68
N TYR A 47 -23.10 6.24 3.04
CA TYR A 47 -24.47 6.48 2.57
C TYR A 47 -24.58 6.75 1.06
N ASP A 48 -23.53 6.47 0.30
CA ASP A 48 -23.47 6.57 -1.17
C ASP A 48 -23.78 7.97 -1.75
N TYR A 49 -23.34 9.03 -1.06
CA TYR A 49 -23.46 10.41 -1.53
C TYR A 49 -22.38 10.78 -2.55
N ILE A 50 -22.47 10.19 -3.75
CA ILE A 50 -21.42 10.21 -4.77
C ILE A 50 -21.00 11.63 -5.21
N ASP A 51 -21.94 12.52 -5.49
CA ASP A 51 -21.63 13.86 -6.02
C ASP A 51 -20.90 14.72 -4.99
N LEU A 52 -21.36 14.65 -3.73
CA LEU A 52 -20.70 15.33 -2.62
C LEU A 52 -19.34 14.70 -2.33
N ALA A 53 -19.22 13.37 -2.37
CA ALA A 53 -17.95 12.67 -2.21
C ALA A 53 -16.93 13.11 -3.27
N ASN A 54 -17.33 13.25 -4.54
CA ASN A 54 -16.47 13.76 -5.61
C ASN A 54 -15.93 15.17 -5.32
N GLU A 55 -16.81 16.07 -4.87
CA GLU A 55 -16.44 17.44 -4.58
C GLU A 55 -15.47 17.54 -3.40
N VAL A 56 -15.73 16.76 -2.35
CA VAL A 56 -14.99 16.82 -1.09
C VAL A 56 -13.68 16.02 -1.16
N ALA A 57 -13.64 14.91 -1.91
CA ALA A 57 -12.42 14.12 -2.09
C ALA A 57 -11.27 14.97 -2.64
N LEU A 58 -11.54 15.92 -3.54
CA LEU A 58 -10.53 16.86 -4.01
C LEU A 58 -9.91 17.64 -2.86
N SER A 59 -10.72 18.31 -2.04
CA SER A 59 -10.23 19.15 -0.93
C SER A 59 -9.43 18.37 0.12
N THR A 60 -9.67 17.06 0.23
CA THR A 60 -8.89 16.20 1.13
C THR A 60 -7.45 15.92 0.65
N LEU A 61 -7.11 16.15 -0.62
CA LEU A 61 -5.77 15.87 -1.16
C LEU A 61 -4.66 16.75 -0.57
N SER A 62 -4.99 17.89 0.03
CA SER A 62 -4.02 18.77 0.69
C SER A 62 -3.67 18.36 2.13
N TYR A 63 -4.37 17.38 2.70
CA TYR A 63 -4.13 16.91 4.06
C TYR A 63 -2.95 15.92 4.07
N SER A 64 -2.23 15.86 5.21
CA SER A 64 -1.20 14.83 5.40
C SER A 64 -1.84 13.43 5.42
N LEU A 65 -1.09 12.42 4.97
CA LEU A 65 -1.56 11.04 4.96
C LEU A 65 -1.92 10.55 6.37
N GLU A 66 -1.15 10.96 7.38
CA GLU A 66 -1.45 10.68 8.79
C GLU A 66 -2.83 11.19 9.20
N LYS A 67 -3.15 12.46 8.88
CA LYS A 67 -4.44 13.06 9.23
C LYS A 67 -5.59 12.40 8.49
N VAL A 68 -5.41 12.07 7.22
CA VAL A 68 -6.40 11.34 6.42
C VAL A 68 -6.66 9.96 7.02
N ALA A 69 -5.59 9.21 7.29
CA ALA A 69 -5.67 7.86 7.82
C ALA A 69 -6.29 7.83 9.23
N ALA A 70 -6.11 8.88 10.03
CA ALA A 70 -6.70 9.01 11.36
C ALA A 70 -8.21 9.29 11.35
N VAL A 71 -8.73 9.94 10.29
CA VAL A 71 -10.15 10.34 10.20
C VAL A 71 -10.99 9.37 9.36
N LEU A 72 -10.43 8.77 8.32
CA LEU A 72 -11.15 7.83 7.44
C LEU A 72 -11.25 6.45 8.08
N THR A 73 -12.27 6.26 8.90
CA THR A 73 -12.47 5.04 9.70
C THR A 73 -13.32 3.98 9.03
N HIS A 74 -14.11 4.31 8.00
CA HIS A 74 -14.96 3.33 7.34
C HIS A 74 -14.14 2.22 6.64
N PRO A 75 -14.48 0.93 6.81
CA PRO A 75 -13.72 -0.17 6.22
C PRO A 75 -13.54 -0.01 4.71
N GLY A 76 -12.28 -0.07 4.24
CA GLY A 76 -11.95 0.08 2.82
C GLY A 76 -11.98 1.52 2.27
N LEU A 77 -12.53 2.49 3.00
CA LEU A 77 -12.55 3.89 2.56
C LEU A 77 -11.15 4.48 2.44
N LEU A 78 -10.27 4.22 3.41
CA LEU A 78 -8.88 4.63 3.32
C LEU A 78 -8.22 4.06 2.05
N ALA A 79 -8.46 2.79 1.73
CA ALA A 79 -7.94 2.18 0.50
C ALA A 79 -8.50 2.83 -0.78
N LYS A 80 -9.81 3.15 -0.82
CA LYS A 80 -10.43 3.92 -1.92
C LYS A 80 -9.80 5.30 -2.06
N TRP A 81 -9.62 6.01 -0.95
CA TRP A 81 -9.00 7.33 -0.94
C TRP A 81 -7.56 7.30 -1.40
N LEU A 82 -6.81 6.31 -0.96
CA LEU A 82 -5.42 6.11 -1.36
C LEU A 82 -5.29 5.79 -2.86
N LYS A 83 -6.22 5.02 -3.43
CA LYS A 83 -6.32 4.85 -4.90
C LYS A 83 -6.60 6.19 -5.59
N TYR A 84 -7.52 6.99 -5.05
CA TYR A 84 -7.85 8.32 -5.56
C TYR A 84 -6.63 9.25 -5.55
N TYR A 85 -5.99 9.37 -4.40
CA TYR A 85 -4.76 10.13 -4.17
C TYR A 85 -3.64 9.70 -5.11
N HIS A 86 -3.42 8.40 -5.31
CA HIS A 86 -2.41 7.91 -6.23
C HIS A 86 -2.72 8.29 -7.68
N ARG A 87 -3.97 8.21 -8.14
CA ARG A 87 -4.31 8.65 -9.50
C ARG A 87 -4.03 10.14 -9.68
N TRP A 88 -4.27 10.95 -8.64
CA TRP A 88 -3.90 12.36 -8.63
C TRP A 88 -2.39 12.59 -8.67
N LEU A 89 -1.60 11.85 -7.90
CA LEU A 89 -0.14 11.92 -7.94
C LEU A 89 0.48 11.49 -9.29
N ALA A 90 -0.25 10.74 -10.12
CA ALA A 90 0.22 10.35 -11.45
C ALA A 90 0.13 11.49 -12.48
N ILE A 91 -0.67 12.53 -12.22
CA ILE A 91 -0.92 13.62 -13.19
C ILE A 91 0.35 14.35 -13.63
N PRO A 92 1.30 14.72 -12.74
CA PRO A 92 2.57 15.30 -13.17
C PRO A 92 3.32 14.45 -14.20
N LYS A 93 3.33 13.10 -14.05
CA LYS A 93 3.98 12.19 -15.02
C LYS A 93 3.31 12.22 -16.39
N TYR A 94 2.00 12.43 -16.44
CA TYR A 94 1.29 12.60 -17.70
C TYR A 94 1.59 13.94 -18.35
N ILE A 95 1.77 14.99 -17.56
CA ILE A 95 2.18 16.30 -18.05
C ILE A 95 3.62 16.26 -18.58
N ASP A 96 4.52 15.55 -17.90
CA ASP A 96 5.89 15.34 -18.38
C ASP A 96 5.88 14.76 -19.81
N LYS A 97 5.03 13.75 -20.09
CA LYS A 97 4.84 13.16 -21.43
C LYS A 97 4.26 14.14 -22.46
N LEU A 98 3.41 15.07 -22.04
CA LEU A 98 2.86 16.11 -22.92
C LEU A 98 3.93 17.16 -23.27
N VAL A 99 4.94 17.35 -22.42
CA VAL A 99 6.00 18.35 -22.60
C VAL A 99 7.25 17.79 -23.29
N GLU A 100 7.48 16.47 -23.26
CA GLU A 100 8.59 15.79 -23.97
C GLU A 100 8.82 16.27 -25.42
N PRO A 101 7.80 16.47 -26.29
CA PRO A 101 7.98 16.93 -27.66
C PRO A 101 8.52 18.37 -27.79
N HIS A 102 8.50 19.14 -26.71
CA HIS A 102 8.74 20.58 -26.70
C HIS A 102 9.93 21.00 -25.83
N THR A 103 10.76 20.04 -25.43
CA THR A 103 11.96 20.23 -24.59
C THR A 103 12.99 21.20 -25.16
N SER A 104 12.94 21.49 -26.47
CA SER A 104 13.80 22.47 -27.14
C SER A 104 13.44 23.94 -26.85
N CYS A 105 12.29 24.22 -26.22
CA CYS A 105 11.86 25.58 -25.89
C CYS A 105 12.15 25.92 -24.40
N PRO A 106 13.10 26.84 -24.10
CA PRO A 106 13.44 27.21 -22.72
C PRO A 106 12.28 27.79 -21.93
N ARG A 107 11.33 28.46 -22.60
CA ARG A 107 10.10 28.98 -21.97
C ARG A 107 9.15 27.86 -21.56
N MET A 108 9.01 26.83 -22.40
CA MET A 108 8.19 25.65 -22.11
C MET A 108 8.76 24.88 -20.91
N MET A 109 10.09 24.74 -20.85
CA MET A 109 10.79 24.13 -19.71
C MET A 109 10.60 24.93 -18.41
N SER A 110 10.72 26.27 -18.45
CA SER A 110 10.46 27.11 -17.27
C SER A 110 9.00 27.09 -16.84
N TRP A 111 8.05 27.01 -17.78
CA TRP A 111 6.63 26.92 -17.50
C TRP A 111 6.31 25.57 -16.85
N HIS A 112 6.78 24.48 -17.47
CA HIS A 112 6.63 23.11 -16.97
C HIS A 112 7.20 22.98 -15.56
N TYR A 113 8.39 23.54 -15.33
CA TYR A 113 8.99 23.63 -14.01
C TYR A 113 8.07 24.30 -12.98
N ARG A 114 7.51 25.47 -13.30
CA ARG A 114 6.61 26.20 -12.40
C ARG A 114 5.27 25.47 -12.21
N PHE A 115 4.74 24.85 -13.24
CA PHE A 115 3.48 24.10 -13.19
C PHE A 115 3.62 22.83 -12.35
N SER A 116 4.62 21.99 -12.65
CA SER A 116 4.90 20.75 -11.93
C SER A 116 5.26 21.01 -10.47
N LYS A 117 5.93 22.13 -10.18
CA LYS A 117 6.13 22.61 -8.80
C LYS A 117 4.82 23.05 -8.16
N HIS A 118 4.02 23.87 -8.83
CA HIS A 118 2.78 24.40 -8.29
C HIS A 118 1.72 23.33 -8.03
N VAL A 119 1.57 22.33 -8.90
CA VAL A 119 0.68 21.16 -8.68
C VAL A 119 1.18 20.29 -7.52
N ARG A 120 2.49 20.15 -7.36
CA ARG A 120 3.10 19.39 -6.26
C ARG A 120 2.92 20.09 -4.90
N ASP A 121 3.13 21.41 -4.89
CA ASP A 121 3.04 22.23 -3.68
C ASP A 121 1.58 22.58 -3.32
N ASN A 122 0.69 22.65 -4.30
CA ASN A 122 -0.71 23.08 -4.15
C ASN A 122 -1.67 22.29 -5.06
N PRO A 123 -1.89 20.98 -4.81
CA PRO A 123 -2.72 20.13 -5.65
C PRO A 123 -4.16 20.65 -5.83
N LEU A 124 -4.67 21.43 -4.86
CA LEU A 124 -5.99 22.07 -4.93
C LEU A 124 -6.05 23.34 -5.80
N TYR A 125 -4.98 24.11 -5.84
CA TYR A 125 -4.96 25.42 -6.53
C TYR A 125 -4.43 25.31 -7.95
N GLY A 126 -3.54 24.36 -8.22
CA GLY A 126 -2.86 24.21 -9.50
C GLY A 126 -3.69 23.68 -10.65
N LEU A 127 -5.01 23.57 -10.49
CA LEU A 127 -5.92 23.05 -11.50
C LEU A 127 -7.14 23.94 -11.71
N ASN A 128 -7.26 25.04 -10.96
CA ASN A 128 -8.21 26.07 -11.27
C ASN A 128 -7.74 26.78 -12.56
N PRO A 129 -8.47 26.66 -13.69
CA PRO A 129 -8.07 27.27 -14.95
C PRO A 129 -7.84 28.77 -14.83
N ALA A 130 -8.59 29.45 -13.94
CA ALA A 130 -8.46 30.88 -13.71
C ALA A 130 -7.18 31.25 -12.95
N VAL A 131 -6.61 30.35 -12.15
CA VAL A 131 -5.32 30.55 -11.45
C VAL A 131 -4.19 30.21 -12.41
N LEU A 132 -4.30 29.09 -13.13
CA LEU A 132 -3.32 28.69 -14.15
C LEU A 132 -3.20 29.73 -15.29
N THR A 133 -4.31 30.27 -15.77
CA THR A 133 -4.26 31.36 -16.76
C THR A 133 -3.77 32.68 -16.16
N LYS A 134 -3.94 32.96 -14.86
CA LYS A 134 -3.43 34.21 -14.27
C LYS A 134 -1.95 34.17 -13.95
N ASP A 135 -1.49 33.08 -13.33
CA ASP A 135 -0.10 32.93 -12.87
C ASP A 135 0.84 32.58 -14.03
N PHE A 136 0.28 32.05 -15.13
CA PHE A 136 1.04 31.61 -16.29
C PHE A 136 0.64 32.24 -17.62
N ALA A 137 -0.38 33.12 -17.67
CA ALA A 137 -0.48 34.04 -18.80
C ALA A 137 0.83 34.81 -18.89
N CYS A 138 1.39 34.86 -20.09
CA CYS A 138 2.48 35.75 -20.42
C CYS A 138 2.03 37.17 -20.09
N THR A 139 2.34 37.64 -18.89
CA THR A 139 2.02 39.01 -18.47
C THR A 139 2.68 39.92 -19.47
N ARG A 140 1.85 40.75 -20.11
CA ARG A 140 2.20 41.74 -21.14
C ARG A 140 3.35 42.62 -20.67
N THR A 141 4.57 42.14 -20.78
CA THR A 141 5.77 42.97 -20.84
C THR A 141 6.08 43.12 -22.31
N THR A 142 5.48 44.17 -22.84
CA THR A 142 5.76 44.80 -24.13
C THR A 142 7.28 44.90 -24.33
N ARG A 143 7.87 44.05 -25.19
CA ARG A 143 8.92 44.40 -26.18
C ARG A 143 9.62 43.24 -26.90
N TYR A 144 9.30 41.97 -26.63
CA TYR A 144 9.84 40.85 -27.43
C TYR A 144 8.73 39.98 -28.00
N TYR A 145 8.08 40.45 -29.08
CA TYR A 145 7.24 39.62 -29.94
C TYR A 145 8.05 39.16 -31.14
N SER A 146 8.43 37.89 -31.13
CA SER A 146 8.56 37.02 -32.31
C SER A 146 9.11 35.64 -31.88
N CYS A 147 8.42 34.96 -30.94
CA CYS A 147 8.44 33.49 -31.01
C CYS A 147 7.16 33.06 -31.70
N PRO A 148 7.22 32.58 -32.96
CA PRO A 148 6.06 32.02 -33.67
C PRO A 148 5.40 30.86 -32.88
N CYS A 149 6.16 30.24 -31.98
CA CYS A 149 5.77 29.09 -31.18
C CYS A 149 4.59 29.30 -30.22
N VAL A 150 4.25 30.54 -29.83
CA VAL A 150 3.26 30.78 -28.76
C VAL A 150 1.85 30.39 -29.20
N HIS A 151 1.43 30.80 -30.41
CA HIS A 151 0.08 30.48 -30.89
C HIS A 151 -0.07 29.01 -31.28
N GLU A 152 0.99 28.40 -31.81
CA GLU A 152 1.01 26.97 -32.18
C GLU A 152 1.05 26.04 -30.97
N CYS A 153 1.57 26.47 -29.81
CA CYS A 153 1.63 25.64 -28.60
C CYS A 153 0.44 25.88 -27.65
N GLU A 154 -0.11 27.11 -27.56
CA GLU A 154 -1.11 27.46 -26.54
C GLU A 154 -2.47 26.80 -26.78
N VAL A 155 -2.93 26.71 -28.03
CA VAL A 155 -4.25 26.11 -28.36
C VAL A 155 -4.26 24.60 -28.15
N PRO A 156 -3.31 23.80 -28.70
CA PRO A 156 -3.25 22.37 -28.42
C PRO A 156 -3.08 22.08 -26.93
N PHE A 157 -2.38 22.95 -26.20
CA PHE A 157 -2.17 22.81 -24.77
C PHE A 157 -3.45 23.09 -23.96
N GLN A 158 -4.20 24.16 -24.24
CA GLN A 158 -5.48 24.41 -23.58
C GLN A 158 -6.51 23.32 -23.88
N THR A 159 -6.52 22.81 -25.13
CA THR A 159 -7.33 21.66 -25.51
C THR A 159 -6.90 20.42 -24.73
N ALA A 160 -5.60 20.11 -24.64
CA ALA A 160 -5.08 19.01 -23.85
C ALA A 160 -5.46 19.16 -22.36
N LEU A 161 -5.29 20.34 -21.76
CA LEU A 161 -5.63 20.61 -20.37
C LEU A 161 -7.14 20.40 -20.10
N LYS A 162 -8.01 20.84 -21.02
CA LYS A 162 -9.47 20.67 -20.91
C LYS A 162 -9.89 19.21 -21.11
N THR A 163 -9.33 18.51 -22.11
CA THR A 163 -9.55 17.08 -22.30
C THR A 163 -9.05 16.27 -21.09
N GLN A 164 -7.99 16.72 -20.43
CA GLN A 164 -7.48 16.09 -19.20
C GLN A 164 -8.35 16.41 -17.96
N GLN A 165 -8.99 17.59 -17.91
CA GLN A 165 -9.99 17.88 -16.87
C GLN A 165 -11.14 16.90 -16.88
N ASP A 166 -11.62 16.56 -18.09
CA ASP A 166 -12.66 15.55 -18.26
C ASP A 166 -12.16 14.12 -18.00
N ALA A 167 -10.83 13.90 -18.07
CA ALA A 167 -10.17 12.64 -17.76
C ALA A 167 -9.69 12.52 -16.30
N PHE A 168 -9.89 13.53 -15.45
CA PHE A 168 -9.49 13.43 -14.06
C PHE A 168 -10.32 12.35 -13.34
N PRO A 169 -9.67 11.50 -12.55
CA PRO A 169 -10.34 10.41 -11.86
C PRO A 169 -11.44 10.97 -10.97
N ARG A 170 -12.68 10.54 -11.20
CA ARG A 170 -13.78 10.83 -10.28
C ARG A 170 -13.73 9.85 -9.11
N TRP A 171 -14.09 10.31 -7.91
CA TRP A 171 -14.24 9.44 -6.75
C TRP A 171 -15.18 8.26 -7.05
N SER A 172 -16.27 8.56 -7.75
CA SER A 172 -17.28 7.59 -8.20
C SER A 172 -16.75 6.47 -9.10
N GLU A 173 -15.68 6.70 -9.85
CA GLU A 173 -15.08 5.67 -10.70
C GLU A 173 -14.28 4.67 -9.88
N ILE A 174 -13.74 5.09 -8.75
CA ILE A 174 -12.95 4.23 -7.86
C ILE A 174 -13.86 3.33 -7.04
N THR A 175 -15.03 3.83 -6.63
CA THR A 175 -16.01 3.04 -5.87
C THR A 175 -16.60 1.91 -6.71
N ARG A 176 -16.92 2.13 -7.99
CA ARG A 176 -17.49 1.11 -8.89
C ARG A 176 -16.54 -0.05 -9.19
N THR A 177 -15.24 0.21 -9.30
CA THR A 177 -14.26 -0.87 -9.59
C THR A 177 -14.07 -1.89 -8.46
N SER A 178 -14.67 -1.67 -7.29
CA SER A 178 -14.53 -2.58 -6.15
C SER A 178 -15.68 -3.57 -5.98
N SER A 179 -16.83 -3.34 -6.64
CA SER A 179 -18.05 -4.15 -6.46
C SER A 179 -18.20 -5.28 -7.48
N ASP A 180 -17.40 -5.29 -8.55
CA ASP A 180 -17.61 -6.19 -9.70
C ASP A 180 -16.77 -7.49 -9.68
N SER A 181 -16.06 -7.83 -8.60
CA SER A 181 -15.17 -9.03 -8.58
C SER A 181 -15.56 -10.16 -7.62
N THR A 182 -16.73 -10.13 -6.99
CA THR A 182 -17.18 -11.22 -6.11
C THR A 182 -18.70 -11.42 -6.19
N ALA A 183 -19.20 -11.77 -7.37
CA ALA A 183 -20.42 -12.58 -7.46
C ALA A 183 -19.96 -14.03 -7.63
N VAL A 184 -19.66 -14.67 -6.50
CA VAL A 184 -19.61 -16.14 -6.45
C VAL A 184 -21.07 -16.57 -6.41
N GLU A 185 -21.52 -17.24 -7.46
CA GLU A 185 -22.80 -17.94 -7.45
C GLU A 185 -22.73 -19.01 -6.35
N ASP A 186 -23.47 -18.80 -5.26
CA ASP A 186 -23.82 -19.85 -4.30
C ASP A 186 -24.70 -20.88 -5.01
N VAL A 187 -24.05 -21.81 -5.70
CA VAL A 187 -24.64 -23.09 -6.08
C VAL A 187 -24.19 -24.09 -5.02
N ASP A 188 -24.85 -24.04 -3.86
CA ASP A 188 -24.74 -25.08 -2.85
C ASP A 188 -25.54 -26.30 -3.35
N THR A 189 -24.86 -27.12 -4.15
CA THR A 189 -25.29 -28.49 -4.44
C THR A 189 -24.11 -29.40 -4.12
N GLN A 190 -23.84 -29.57 -2.82
CA GLN A 190 -23.00 -30.68 -2.36
C GLN A 190 -23.68 -32.00 -2.76
N LEU A 191 -23.29 -32.55 -3.91
CA LEU A 191 -23.40 -33.98 -4.13
C LEU A 191 -22.54 -34.66 -3.07
N GLU A 192 -23.18 -35.40 -2.16
CA GLU A 192 -22.54 -36.29 -1.19
C GLU A 192 -21.76 -37.38 -1.95
N THR A 193 -20.57 -37.06 -2.44
CA THR A 193 -19.57 -38.05 -2.81
C THR A 193 -18.97 -38.61 -1.54
N ASP A 194 -18.85 -39.94 -1.45
CA ASP A 194 -18.20 -40.61 -0.33
C ASP A 194 -16.86 -39.93 0.00
N PRO A 195 -16.61 -39.62 1.29
CA PRO A 195 -15.42 -38.87 1.68
C PRO A 195 -14.17 -39.69 1.33
N GLY A 196 -13.30 -39.11 0.50
CA GLY A 196 -12.00 -39.67 0.18
C GLY A 196 -11.13 -39.79 1.44
N VAL A 197 -10.18 -40.72 1.46
CA VAL A 197 -9.20 -40.85 2.56
C VAL A 197 -7.82 -40.52 2.01
N SER A 198 -7.06 -39.67 2.73
CA SER A 198 -5.71 -39.29 2.29
C SER A 198 -4.81 -40.53 2.18
N SER A 199 -4.11 -40.67 1.05
CA SER A 199 -3.17 -41.78 0.83
C SER A 199 -1.97 -41.72 1.77
N LEU A 200 -1.55 -40.53 2.18
CA LEU A 200 -0.42 -40.30 3.07
C LEU A 200 -0.77 -40.53 4.54
N PHE A 201 -2.03 -40.27 4.92
CA PHE A 201 -2.49 -40.30 6.31
C PHE A 201 -3.74 -41.18 6.46
N ASN A 202 -3.56 -42.49 6.28
CA ASN A 202 -4.59 -43.51 6.47
C ASN A 202 -4.10 -44.66 7.36
N HIS A 203 -3.68 -44.34 8.59
CA HIS A 203 -3.18 -45.37 9.48
C HIS A 203 -4.34 -46.19 10.08
N ALA A 204 -4.30 -47.51 9.93
CA ALA A 204 -5.39 -48.39 10.39
C ALA A 204 -5.64 -48.34 11.90
N SER A 205 -4.59 -48.09 12.69
CA SER A 205 -4.67 -47.94 14.15
C SER A 205 -4.71 -46.50 14.65
N ALA A 206 -4.97 -45.52 13.78
CA ALA A 206 -5.17 -44.15 14.22
C ALA A 206 -6.36 -44.03 15.18
N ASP A 207 -6.20 -43.23 16.22
CA ASP A 207 -7.21 -42.91 17.23
C ASP A 207 -7.95 -41.60 16.95
N LEU A 208 -7.47 -40.78 15.99
CA LEU A 208 -8.13 -39.56 15.54
C LEU A 208 -8.36 -39.55 14.04
N THR A 209 -9.50 -38.99 13.64
CA THR A 209 -9.82 -38.70 12.24
C THR A 209 -10.13 -37.21 12.10
N PHE A 210 -9.42 -36.51 11.23
CA PHE A 210 -9.77 -35.15 10.81
C PHE A 210 -10.46 -35.18 9.45
N ARG A 211 -11.34 -34.23 9.18
CA ARG A 211 -11.96 -34.01 7.87
C ARG A 211 -11.61 -32.60 7.40
N SER A 212 -11.03 -32.49 6.21
CA SER A 212 -10.76 -31.21 5.55
C SER A 212 -12.05 -30.57 5.01
N SER A 213 -11.96 -29.31 4.56
CA SER A 213 -13.10 -28.61 3.95
C SER A 213 -13.53 -29.16 2.59
N ASP A 214 -12.64 -29.89 1.90
CA ASP A 214 -12.91 -30.66 0.68
C ASP A 214 -13.26 -32.13 0.96
N ASN A 215 -13.73 -32.44 2.18
CA ASN A 215 -14.25 -33.75 2.60
C ASN A 215 -13.25 -34.93 2.53
N ILE A 216 -11.95 -34.67 2.62
CA ILE A 216 -10.92 -35.71 2.73
C ILE A 216 -10.66 -36.04 4.21
N LEU A 217 -10.62 -37.34 4.51
CA LEU A 217 -10.36 -37.87 5.84
C LEU A 217 -8.87 -38.15 6.07
N PHE A 218 -8.38 -37.73 7.23
CA PHE A 218 -7.01 -37.89 7.70
C PHE A 218 -6.99 -38.68 9.00
N LYS A 219 -6.43 -39.88 8.97
CA LYS A 219 -6.33 -40.78 10.13
C LYS A 219 -4.96 -40.68 10.76
N ILE A 220 -4.87 -40.04 11.93
CA ILE A 220 -3.62 -39.63 12.59
C ILE A 220 -3.61 -40.10 14.05
N HIS A 221 -2.44 -40.41 14.59
CA HIS A 221 -2.29 -40.75 16.02
C HIS A 221 -2.20 -39.50 16.91
N ALA A 222 -3.05 -39.40 17.93
CA ALA A 222 -3.10 -38.30 18.90
C ALA A 222 -1.76 -38.05 19.60
N LYS A 223 -0.99 -39.12 19.85
CA LYS A 223 0.32 -39.06 20.52
C LYS A 223 1.31 -38.13 19.81
N TYR A 224 1.23 -37.98 18.49
CA TYR A 224 2.13 -37.09 17.75
C TYR A 224 1.67 -35.64 17.83
N LEU A 225 0.36 -35.39 17.86
CA LEU A 225 -0.20 -34.04 18.00
C LEU A 225 0.22 -33.42 19.32
N GLY A 226 0.08 -34.14 20.44
CA GLY A 226 0.41 -33.62 21.78
C GLY A 226 1.88 -33.22 21.95
N ALA A 227 2.79 -33.74 21.12
CA ALA A 227 4.21 -33.40 21.15
C ALA A 227 4.61 -32.29 20.16
N THR A 228 3.82 -32.06 19.11
CA THR A 228 4.24 -31.21 17.97
C THR A 228 3.32 -30.02 17.70
N SER A 229 2.14 -29.99 18.34
CA SER A 229 1.10 -28.99 18.12
C SER A 229 0.31 -28.71 19.40
N ALA A 230 0.01 -27.43 19.66
CA ALA A 230 -0.92 -27.05 20.73
C ALA A 230 -2.36 -26.83 20.26
N GLY A 231 -2.61 -26.55 18.98
CA GLY A 231 -3.94 -26.20 18.47
C GLY A 231 -4.77 -27.37 17.92
N LEU A 232 -4.13 -28.48 17.55
CA LEU A 232 -4.82 -29.67 17.00
C LEU A 232 -5.24 -30.71 18.04
N ALA A 233 -4.84 -30.57 19.30
CA ALA A 233 -5.23 -31.53 20.34
C ALA A 233 -6.72 -31.31 20.67
N PRO A 234 -7.63 -32.26 20.35
CA PRO A 234 -9.04 -32.09 20.65
C PRO A 234 -9.27 -32.06 22.17
N PRO A 235 -10.19 -31.22 22.66
CA PRO A 235 -10.66 -31.31 24.04
C PRO A 235 -11.20 -32.72 24.33
N PRO A 236 -11.03 -33.25 25.56
CA PRO A 236 -11.56 -34.57 25.93
C PRO A 236 -13.06 -34.73 25.67
N SER A 237 -13.82 -33.64 25.77
CA SER A 237 -15.27 -33.60 25.52
C SER A 237 -15.65 -33.76 24.05
N THR A 238 -14.79 -33.36 23.11
CA THR A 238 -15.07 -33.42 21.66
C THR A 238 -14.96 -34.84 21.12
N LEU A 239 -14.22 -35.71 21.81
CA LEU A 239 -14.00 -37.10 21.42
C LEU A 239 -15.17 -38.04 21.71
N MET A 240 -16.16 -37.60 22.50
CA MET A 240 -17.28 -38.46 22.89
C MET A 240 -18.45 -38.48 21.90
N ASP A 241 -18.61 -37.44 21.08
CA ASP A 241 -19.80 -37.25 20.23
C ASP A 241 -19.51 -37.22 18.71
N ARG A 242 -18.26 -37.12 18.26
CA ARG A 242 -17.92 -36.97 16.83
C ARG A 242 -17.04 -38.11 16.32
N THR A 243 -17.38 -38.63 15.14
CA THR A 243 -16.56 -39.62 14.43
C THR A 243 -15.30 -39.01 13.81
N HIS A 244 -15.29 -37.70 13.59
CA HIS A 244 -14.17 -36.94 13.04
C HIS A 244 -14.20 -35.47 13.46
N ILE A 245 -13.06 -34.80 13.36
CA ILE A 245 -12.87 -33.37 13.67
C ILE A 245 -12.78 -32.59 12.36
N GLU A 246 -13.69 -31.64 12.15
CA GLU A 246 -13.71 -30.79 10.96
C GLU A 246 -12.64 -29.69 11.05
N LEU A 247 -11.89 -29.51 9.97
CA LEU A 247 -10.90 -28.44 9.78
C LEU A 247 -11.32 -27.60 8.56
N GLU A 248 -11.00 -26.31 8.58
CA GLU A 248 -11.44 -25.35 7.55
C GLU A 248 -10.55 -25.41 6.29
N GLU A 249 -9.36 -25.94 6.42
CA GLU A 249 -8.33 -25.97 5.40
C GLU A 249 -8.57 -27.13 4.42
N PRO A 250 -8.23 -26.94 3.13
CA PRO A 250 -8.33 -28.00 2.14
C PRO A 250 -7.27 -29.09 2.37
N SER A 251 -7.50 -30.26 1.80
CA SER A 251 -6.63 -31.43 1.94
C SER A 251 -5.18 -31.15 1.55
N THR A 252 -4.94 -30.36 0.50
CA THR A 252 -3.60 -29.98 0.01
C THR A 252 -2.76 -29.24 1.05
N VAL A 253 -3.39 -28.40 1.87
CA VAL A 253 -2.73 -27.67 2.97
C VAL A 253 -2.46 -28.61 4.14
N LEU A 254 -3.48 -29.39 4.51
CA LEU A 254 -3.41 -30.30 5.65
C LEU A 254 -2.42 -31.44 5.44
N GLU A 255 -2.26 -31.95 4.21
CA GLU A 255 -1.25 -32.96 3.90
C GLU A 255 0.18 -32.47 4.16
N ILE A 256 0.49 -31.22 3.81
CA ILE A 256 1.81 -30.64 4.10
C ILE A 256 1.94 -30.39 5.60
N LEU A 257 0.90 -29.84 6.23
CA LEU A 257 0.93 -29.53 7.65
C LEU A 257 1.13 -30.79 8.51
N PHE A 258 0.41 -31.87 8.19
CA PHE A 258 0.50 -33.12 8.93
C PHE A 258 1.84 -33.84 8.73
N GLN A 259 2.61 -33.56 7.69
CA GLN A 259 3.99 -34.06 7.58
C GLN A 259 4.93 -33.49 8.66
N PHE A 260 4.63 -32.32 9.22
CA PHE A 260 5.37 -31.76 10.36
C PHE A 260 4.99 -32.40 11.70
N VAL A 261 3.77 -32.93 11.78
CA VAL A 261 3.22 -33.56 12.99
C VAL A 261 3.60 -35.04 13.03
N HIS A 262 3.33 -35.73 11.93
CA HIS A 262 3.38 -37.16 11.84
C HIS A 262 4.47 -37.57 10.82
N PRO A 263 5.46 -38.37 11.23
CA PRO A 263 6.47 -38.85 10.29
C PRO A 263 5.81 -39.70 9.20
N PRO A 264 6.15 -39.52 7.92
CA PRO A 264 5.54 -40.30 6.84
C PRO A 264 5.73 -41.81 7.05
N PRO A 265 4.70 -42.65 6.87
CA PRO A 265 4.78 -44.09 7.16
C PRO A 265 5.84 -44.83 6.34
N GLU A 266 6.02 -44.41 5.08
CA GLU A 266 6.86 -45.11 4.09
C GLU A 266 8.31 -44.60 4.06
N SER A 267 8.57 -43.44 4.66
CA SER A 267 9.88 -42.80 4.62
C SER A 267 10.71 -43.26 5.82
N LYS A 268 11.68 -44.16 5.58
CA LYS A 268 12.80 -44.44 6.50
C LYS A 268 13.68 -43.20 6.79
N ARG A 269 13.31 -42.02 6.29
CA ARG A 269 14.01 -40.76 6.50
C ARG A 269 13.02 -39.80 7.17
N TYR A 270 13.28 -39.48 8.43
CA TYR A 270 12.60 -38.43 9.19
C TYR A 270 12.89 -37.04 8.59
N LEU A 271 12.46 -36.81 7.35
CA LEU A 271 12.69 -35.58 6.61
C LEU A 271 11.47 -34.68 6.76
N GLN A 272 11.74 -33.42 7.10
CA GLN A 272 10.76 -32.35 7.02
C GLN A 272 10.36 -32.15 5.54
N PRO A 273 9.10 -31.77 5.26
CA PRO A 273 8.66 -31.52 3.89
C PRO A 273 9.48 -30.39 3.26
N ASP A 274 9.80 -30.52 1.97
CA ASP A 274 10.51 -29.47 1.24
C ASP A 274 9.56 -28.32 0.91
N ILE A 275 9.62 -27.25 1.70
CA ILE A 275 8.77 -26.08 1.49
C ILE A 275 9.32 -25.10 0.42
N ARG A 276 10.50 -25.36 -0.15
CA ARG A 276 11.15 -24.40 -1.07
C ARG A 276 10.51 -24.40 -2.45
N SER A 277 9.90 -25.51 -2.85
CA SER A 277 9.24 -25.71 -4.14
C SER A 277 7.74 -25.42 -4.12
N LEU A 278 7.20 -24.99 -2.98
CA LEU A 278 5.78 -24.67 -2.88
C LEU A 278 5.46 -23.42 -3.69
N GLU A 279 4.32 -23.44 -4.36
CA GLU A 279 3.72 -22.25 -4.93
C GLU A 279 3.44 -21.21 -3.83
N GLN A 280 3.52 -19.93 -4.17
CA GLN A 280 3.34 -18.83 -3.23
C GLN A 280 2.04 -18.93 -2.42
N ASP A 281 0.91 -19.18 -3.07
CA ASP A 281 -0.39 -19.21 -2.40
C ASP A 281 -0.49 -20.37 -1.42
N LEU A 282 -0.03 -21.56 -1.84
CA LEU A 282 0.06 -22.73 -0.97
C LEU A 282 1.04 -22.52 0.19
N PHE A 283 2.18 -21.86 -0.05
CA PHE A 283 3.17 -21.53 0.98
C PHE A 283 2.55 -20.67 2.10
N PHE A 284 1.83 -19.60 1.76
CA PHE A 284 1.19 -18.76 2.77
C PHE A 284 -0.02 -19.45 3.40
N ALA A 285 -0.78 -20.26 2.67
CA ALA A 285 -1.90 -21.02 3.24
C ALA A 285 -1.42 -22.01 4.32
N VAL A 286 -0.34 -22.75 4.05
CA VAL A 286 0.25 -23.67 5.03
C VAL A 286 0.87 -22.91 6.20
N ALA A 287 1.51 -21.77 5.96
CA ALA A 287 2.03 -20.92 7.04
C ALA A 287 0.90 -20.43 7.97
N GLU A 288 -0.23 -19.97 7.42
CA GLU A 288 -1.39 -19.54 8.22
C GLU A 288 -2.01 -20.71 9.01
N ALA A 289 -2.12 -21.89 8.41
CA ALA A 289 -2.59 -23.09 9.10
C ALA A 289 -1.63 -23.49 10.23
N ALA A 290 -0.32 -23.41 10.00
CA ALA A 290 0.69 -23.69 11.02
C ALA A 290 0.58 -22.78 12.24
N GLU A 291 0.29 -21.49 12.05
CA GLU A 291 0.05 -20.54 13.14
C GLU A 291 -1.28 -20.83 13.86
N LYS A 292 -2.37 -21.03 13.11
CA LYS A 292 -3.71 -21.33 13.65
C LYS A 292 -3.70 -22.57 14.55
N TYR A 293 -2.97 -23.60 14.11
CA TYR A 293 -2.87 -24.88 14.79
C TYR A 293 -1.64 -25.01 15.70
N ILE A 294 -0.80 -23.97 15.75
CA ILE A 294 0.41 -23.89 16.58
C ILE A 294 1.31 -25.12 16.34
N VAL A 295 1.59 -25.44 15.07
CA VAL A 295 2.47 -26.54 14.68
C VAL A 295 3.92 -26.06 14.70
N TYR A 296 4.61 -26.29 15.82
CA TYR A 296 5.89 -25.65 16.14
C TYR A 296 6.98 -25.83 15.08
N GLY A 297 7.09 -27.04 14.51
CA GLY A 297 8.07 -27.33 13.46
C GLY A 297 7.81 -26.53 12.18
N ALA A 298 6.54 -26.46 11.78
CA ALA A 298 6.12 -25.71 10.59
C ALA A 298 6.32 -24.21 10.80
N MET A 299 5.82 -23.64 11.90
CA MET A 299 5.98 -22.21 12.22
C MET A 299 7.44 -21.75 12.09
N ASN A 300 8.37 -22.48 12.71
CA ASN A 300 9.80 -22.15 12.67
C ASN A 300 10.39 -22.22 11.25
N LEU A 301 10.02 -23.24 10.47
CA LEU A 301 10.54 -23.42 9.12
C LEU A 301 10.00 -22.36 8.16
N PHE A 302 8.69 -22.10 8.18
CA PHE A 302 8.06 -21.05 7.38
C PHE A 302 8.58 -19.66 7.77
N MET A 303 8.74 -19.37 9.06
CA MET A 303 9.36 -18.13 9.56
C MET A 303 10.78 -17.94 9.00
N THR A 304 11.61 -18.98 9.08
CA THR A 304 12.98 -18.95 8.56
C THR A 304 12.99 -18.72 7.05
N ARG A 305 12.09 -19.38 6.32
CA ARG A 305 11.97 -19.22 4.87
C ARG A 305 11.46 -17.83 4.48
N MET A 306 10.49 -17.26 5.21
CA MET A 306 10.03 -15.89 4.99
C MET A 306 11.17 -14.87 5.15
N ARG A 307 12.08 -15.05 6.10
CA ARG A 307 13.28 -14.18 6.23
C ARG A 307 14.15 -14.19 4.98
N GLN A 308 14.23 -15.32 4.27
CA GLN A 308 14.99 -15.45 3.04
C GLN A 308 14.25 -14.83 1.84
N LEU A 309 12.92 -14.88 1.85
CA LEU A 309 12.05 -14.41 0.76
C LEU A 309 11.59 -12.95 0.92
N THR A 310 12.23 -12.17 1.80
CA THR A 310 11.80 -10.80 2.11
C THR A 310 11.84 -9.86 0.91
N GLN A 311 12.58 -10.19 -0.14
CA GLN A 311 12.62 -9.40 -1.38
C GLN A 311 11.58 -9.88 -2.40
N ASP A 312 11.25 -11.17 -2.40
CA ASP A 312 10.36 -11.79 -3.39
C ASP A 312 8.88 -11.51 -3.05
N TYR A 313 8.51 -11.65 -1.77
CA TYR A 313 7.11 -11.54 -1.32
C TYR A 313 6.92 -10.56 -0.14
N PRO A 314 7.45 -9.33 -0.19
CA PRO A 314 7.51 -8.46 0.98
C PRO A 314 6.14 -8.08 1.54
N VAL A 315 5.13 -7.89 0.69
CA VAL A 315 3.79 -7.46 1.14
C VAL A 315 3.07 -8.59 1.88
N ASP A 316 3.11 -9.81 1.35
CA ASP A 316 2.48 -10.98 1.98
C ASP A 316 3.20 -11.38 3.27
N ILE A 317 4.53 -11.29 3.29
CA ILE A 317 5.34 -11.51 4.50
C ILE A 317 5.05 -10.44 5.54
N LEU A 318 4.93 -9.16 5.17
CA LEU A 318 4.58 -8.10 6.12
C LEU A 318 3.20 -8.35 6.74
N ARG A 319 2.21 -8.71 5.92
CA ARG A 319 0.86 -9.09 6.38
C ARG A 319 0.93 -10.22 7.41
N HIS A 320 1.60 -11.31 7.05
CA HIS A 320 1.74 -12.48 7.92
C HIS A 320 2.48 -12.12 9.22
N ALA A 321 3.62 -11.44 9.10
CA ALA A 321 4.42 -11.00 10.23
C ALA A 321 3.61 -10.14 11.19
N CYS A 322 2.74 -9.28 10.69
CA CYS A 322 1.95 -8.42 11.56
C CYS A 322 0.76 -9.13 12.19
N LYS A 323 0.09 -10.00 11.43
CA LYS A 323 -1.03 -10.81 11.92
C LYS A 323 -0.63 -11.66 13.13
N HIS A 324 0.58 -12.20 13.11
CA HIS A 324 1.09 -13.12 14.14
C HIS A 324 2.09 -12.48 15.11
N GLY A 325 2.29 -11.15 15.04
CA GLY A 325 3.11 -10.41 16.01
C GLY A 325 4.63 -10.58 15.87
N TYR A 326 5.11 -11.00 14.70
CA TYR A 326 6.54 -11.16 14.38
C TYR A 326 7.23 -9.82 14.09
N ARG A 327 7.42 -9.03 15.15
CA ARG A 327 7.96 -7.66 15.12
C ARG A 327 9.28 -7.53 14.35
N ASP A 328 10.24 -8.42 14.61
CA ASP A 328 11.55 -8.36 13.96
C ASP A 328 11.46 -8.62 12.45
N LEU A 329 10.63 -9.57 12.03
CA LEU A 329 10.40 -9.84 10.62
C LEU A 329 9.68 -8.66 9.94
N ALA A 330 8.68 -8.09 10.61
CA ALA A 330 7.98 -6.90 10.15
C ALA A 330 8.94 -5.71 9.92
N ASP A 331 9.89 -5.49 10.83
CA ASP A 331 10.93 -4.47 10.70
C ASP A 331 11.91 -4.75 9.56
N ILE A 332 12.22 -6.02 9.30
CA ILE A 332 13.09 -6.41 8.19
C ILE A 332 12.39 -6.12 6.85
N VAL A 333 11.12 -6.50 6.73
CA VAL A 333 10.40 -6.53 5.45
C VAL A 333 9.68 -5.23 5.10
N ALA A 334 9.23 -4.43 6.07
CA ALA A 334 8.46 -3.20 5.81
C ALA A 334 9.11 -2.25 4.79
N PRO A 335 10.42 -1.96 4.84
CA PRO A 335 11.05 -1.11 3.81
C PRO A 335 10.98 -1.68 2.39
N ASN A 336 10.98 -3.01 2.23
CA ASN A 336 10.90 -3.66 0.92
C ASN A 336 9.49 -3.51 0.30
N THR A 337 8.48 -3.12 1.09
CA THR A 337 7.13 -2.86 0.59
C THR A 337 6.96 -1.45 0.01
N LEU A 338 7.92 -0.54 0.24
CA LEU A 338 7.83 0.87 -0.18
C LEU A 338 7.97 1.05 -1.69
N SER A 339 8.53 0.07 -2.39
CA SER A 339 8.64 0.04 -3.86
C SER A 339 7.31 -0.33 -4.55
N TYR A 340 6.34 -0.87 -3.80
CA TYR A 340 5.06 -1.29 -4.35
C TYR A 340 4.09 -0.13 -4.41
N THR A 341 3.24 -0.14 -5.43
CA THR A 341 2.15 0.82 -5.52
C THR A 341 1.11 0.55 -4.45
N LEU A 342 0.48 1.63 -4.02
CA LEU A 342 -0.57 1.60 -3.00
C LEU A 342 -1.78 0.76 -3.42
N SER A 343 -2.04 0.64 -4.73
CA SER A 343 -3.06 -0.25 -5.27
C SER A 343 -2.79 -1.74 -5.00
N VAL A 344 -1.52 -2.14 -4.87
CA VAL A 344 -1.09 -3.51 -4.56
C VAL A 344 -1.05 -3.74 -3.05
N VAL A 345 -0.57 -2.75 -2.29
CA VAL A 345 -0.40 -2.87 -0.83
C VAL A 345 -1.72 -2.79 -0.07
N ALA A 346 -2.57 -1.82 -0.42
CA ALA A 346 -3.83 -1.57 0.30
C ALA A 346 -4.76 -2.78 0.44
N PRO A 347 -5.03 -3.59 -0.60
CA PRO A 347 -5.91 -4.75 -0.46
C PRO A 347 -5.30 -5.88 0.39
N LYS A 348 -3.97 -5.97 0.47
CA LYS A 348 -3.29 -7.02 1.23
C LYS A 348 -3.11 -6.67 2.71
N LEU A 349 -2.94 -5.38 3.01
CA LEU A 349 -2.61 -4.89 4.36
C LEU A 349 -3.81 -4.28 5.09
N THR A 350 -5.04 -4.69 4.81
CA THR A 350 -6.27 -4.03 5.32
C THR A 350 -6.25 -3.70 6.81
N THR A 351 -5.79 -4.61 7.66
CA THR A 351 -5.75 -4.43 9.12
C THR A 351 -4.60 -3.54 9.61
N ILE A 352 -3.52 -3.41 8.85
CA ILE A 352 -2.31 -2.64 9.21
C ILE A 352 -2.05 -1.44 8.30
N LEU A 353 -2.96 -1.18 7.36
CA LEU A 353 -2.78 -0.18 6.30
C LEU A 353 -2.52 1.20 6.87
N TYR A 354 -3.24 1.57 7.93
CA TYR A 354 -3.03 2.82 8.67
C TYR A 354 -1.56 3.00 9.10
N HIS A 355 -1.01 2.01 9.81
CA HIS A 355 0.38 2.03 10.28
C HIS A 355 1.38 2.03 9.13
N TRP A 356 1.09 1.29 8.06
CA TRP A 356 1.90 1.27 6.84
C TRP A 356 1.92 2.63 6.15
N VAL A 357 0.78 3.33 6.07
CA VAL A 357 0.68 4.66 5.46
C VAL A 357 1.50 5.68 6.24
N ILE A 358 1.44 5.67 7.57
CA ILE A 358 2.29 6.54 8.41
C ILE A 358 3.76 6.25 8.15
N TYR A 359 4.14 4.97 8.15
CA TYR A 359 5.51 4.56 7.85
C TYR A 359 5.96 5.03 6.47
N TYR A 360 5.12 4.86 5.45
CA TYR A 360 5.37 5.30 4.08
C TYR A 360 5.50 6.82 3.96
N ASP A 361 4.68 7.60 4.68
CA ASP A 361 4.74 9.07 4.69
C ASP A 361 6.07 9.58 5.27
N LEU A 362 6.56 8.96 6.37
CA LEU A 362 7.87 9.27 6.93
C LEU A 362 9.01 9.09 5.92
N TRP A 363 8.91 8.05 5.07
CA TRP A 363 9.86 7.85 3.98
C TRP A 363 9.69 8.89 2.87
N LEU A 364 8.46 9.20 2.48
CA LEU A 364 8.18 10.25 1.50
C LEU A 364 8.69 11.62 1.94
N ASP A 365 8.65 11.93 3.22
CA ASP A 365 9.20 13.19 3.74
C ASP A 365 10.71 13.29 3.57
N ILE A 366 11.44 12.17 3.63
CA ILE A 366 12.87 12.16 3.27
C ILE A 366 13.04 12.44 1.79
N TYR A 367 12.24 11.77 0.96
CA TYR A 367 12.28 11.95 -0.48
C TYR A 367 12.00 13.41 -0.88
N ARG A 368 10.96 14.04 -0.31
CA ARG A 368 10.58 15.44 -0.57
C ARG A 368 11.67 16.42 -0.11
N ASP A 369 12.28 16.17 1.05
CA ASP A 369 13.40 16.98 1.53
C ASP A 369 14.59 16.92 0.58
N VAL A 370 14.92 15.73 0.07
CA VAL A 370 16.01 15.54 -0.91
C VAL A 370 15.68 16.23 -2.22
N ASP A 371 14.51 15.95 -2.76
CA ASP A 371 14.02 16.52 -4.01
C ASP A 371 14.05 18.05 -3.92
N SER A 372 13.44 18.64 -2.90
CA SER A 372 13.42 20.11 -2.71
C SER A 372 14.81 20.72 -2.57
N HIS A 373 15.74 20.07 -1.85
CA HIS A 373 17.12 20.56 -1.74
C HIS A 373 17.84 20.53 -3.09
N ILE A 374 17.68 19.45 -3.85
CA ILE A 374 18.25 19.33 -5.19
C ILE A 374 17.71 20.44 -6.09
N TRP A 375 16.39 20.65 -6.09
CA TRP A 375 15.73 21.68 -6.90
C TRP A 375 16.14 23.10 -6.55
N GLN A 376 16.44 23.39 -5.28
CA GLN A 376 16.87 24.72 -4.83
C GLN A 376 18.36 24.97 -5.04
N SER A 377 19.16 23.91 -5.13
CA SER A 377 20.59 24.02 -5.31
C SER A 377 20.95 24.45 -6.75
N LYS A 378 22.02 25.23 -6.93
CA LYS A 378 22.62 25.50 -8.26
C LYS A 378 23.21 24.24 -8.93
N SER A 379 22.98 23.08 -8.33
CA SER A 379 23.61 21.83 -8.68
C SER A 379 23.10 21.21 -9.96
N MET A 380 21.95 21.67 -10.46
CA MET A 380 21.39 21.25 -11.75
C MET A 380 22.36 21.51 -12.92
N GLU A 381 23.33 22.41 -12.75
CA GLU A 381 24.39 22.69 -13.73
C GLU A 381 25.54 21.67 -13.69
N CYS A 382 25.60 20.80 -12.68
CA CYS A 382 26.65 19.81 -12.50
C CYS A 382 26.17 18.41 -12.93
N PRO A 383 26.74 17.79 -13.98
CA PRO A 383 26.35 16.45 -14.43
C PRO A 383 26.43 15.37 -13.34
N ARG A 384 27.30 15.53 -12.34
CA ARG A 384 27.37 14.60 -11.19
C ARG A 384 26.21 14.69 -10.24
N ALA A 385 25.74 15.90 -9.98
CA ALA A 385 24.58 16.10 -9.14
C ALA A 385 23.37 15.42 -9.77
N LEU A 386 23.20 15.56 -11.09
CA LEU A 386 22.16 14.89 -11.87
C LEU A 386 22.31 13.37 -11.85
N MET A 387 23.52 12.83 -12.05
CA MET A 387 23.76 11.39 -11.99
C MET A 387 23.52 10.83 -10.58
N TRP A 388 23.98 11.53 -9.54
CA TRP A 388 23.73 11.16 -8.15
C TRP A 388 22.24 11.19 -7.83
N GLN A 389 21.52 12.22 -8.30
CA GLN A 389 20.08 12.33 -8.16
C GLN A 389 19.38 11.13 -8.83
N ALA A 390 19.73 10.81 -10.07
CA ALA A 390 19.16 9.66 -10.77
C ALA A 390 19.42 8.34 -10.01
N LEU A 391 20.65 8.14 -9.53
CA LEU A 391 21.00 6.98 -8.71
C LEU A 391 20.25 6.96 -7.38
N PHE A 392 20.09 8.11 -6.73
CA PHE A 392 19.33 8.25 -5.49
C PHE A 392 17.86 7.89 -5.72
N HIS A 393 17.20 8.48 -6.73
CA HIS A 393 15.81 8.15 -7.06
C HIS A 393 15.65 6.67 -7.40
N HIS A 394 16.56 6.12 -8.21
CA HIS A 394 16.54 4.72 -8.58
C HIS A 394 16.69 3.81 -7.34
N LYS A 395 17.69 4.06 -6.48
CA LYS A 395 17.88 3.26 -5.26
C LYS A 395 16.78 3.46 -4.23
N PHE A 396 16.26 4.69 -4.09
CA PHE A 396 15.12 4.99 -3.20
C PHE A 396 13.88 4.22 -3.63
N THR A 397 13.60 4.18 -4.93
CA THR A 397 12.42 3.50 -5.47
C THR A 397 12.56 1.98 -5.47
N GLU A 398 13.77 1.43 -5.64
CA GLU A 398 14.02 -0.01 -5.50
C GLU A 398 13.84 -0.47 -4.05
N ASN A 399 14.57 0.17 -3.12
CA ASN A 399 14.48 -0.11 -1.70
C ASN A 399 15.16 1.01 -0.92
N PRO A 400 14.41 1.81 -0.13
CA PRO A 400 14.99 2.91 0.63
C PRO A 400 16.14 2.48 1.54
N ARG A 401 16.16 1.23 2.03
CA ARG A 401 17.28 0.72 2.85
C ARG A 401 18.62 0.68 2.13
N PHE A 402 18.65 0.50 0.80
CA PHE A 402 19.91 0.45 0.07
C PHE A 402 20.66 1.78 0.10
N ILE A 403 19.97 2.90 0.32
CA ILE A 403 20.59 4.22 0.47
C ILE A 403 21.47 4.29 1.73
N PHE A 404 21.11 3.54 2.78
CA PHE A 404 21.82 3.58 4.06
C PHE A 404 22.87 2.48 4.22
N SER A 405 22.96 1.58 3.25
CA SER A 405 24.04 0.61 3.22
C SER A 405 25.36 1.34 2.93
N PRO A 406 26.42 1.09 3.71
CA PRO A 406 27.75 1.68 3.48
C PRO A 406 28.40 1.23 2.17
N LEU A 407 27.73 0.40 1.37
CA LEU A 407 28.12 0.03 0.02
C LEU A 407 28.10 1.26 -0.89
N SER A 408 29.22 1.98 -0.82
CA SER A 408 29.87 2.79 -1.84
C SER A 408 28.89 3.39 -2.85
N LEU A 409 28.48 4.63 -2.58
CA LEU A 409 28.26 5.57 -3.69
C LEU A 409 29.42 5.36 -4.66
N PRO A 410 29.15 5.05 -5.94
CA PRO A 410 30.22 4.81 -6.90
C PRO A 410 31.19 5.98 -6.79
N GLU A 411 32.49 5.68 -6.63
CA GLU A 411 33.50 6.72 -6.51
C GLU A 411 33.31 7.68 -7.67
N LEU A 412 32.75 8.84 -7.37
CA LEU A 412 32.49 9.83 -8.38
C LEU A 412 33.88 10.26 -8.88
N PRO A 413 34.11 10.40 -10.20
CA PRO A 413 35.42 10.80 -10.72
C PRO A 413 35.93 12.12 -10.07
N ALA A 414 37.10 12.67 -10.36
CA ALA A 414 37.46 14.01 -9.84
C ALA A 414 36.65 15.12 -10.58
N CYS A 415 36.02 16.08 -9.90
CA CYS A 415 35.21 17.12 -10.57
C CYS A 415 36.16 18.15 -11.16
N LYS A 416 36.38 18.14 -12.48
CA LYS A 416 37.32 19.05 -13.16
C LYS A 416 36.66 20.34 -13.63
N VAL A 417 35.57 20.80 -13.01
CA VAL A 417 35.00 22.12 -13.31
C VAL A 417 35.98 23.17 -12.76
N GLN A 418 36.98 23.50 -13.57
CA GLN A 418 37.99 24.52 -13.30
C GLN A 418 37.39 25.87 -13.71
N GLY A 419 36.82 26.59 -12.74
CA GLY A 419 36.36 27.95 -12.97
C GLY A 419 35.33 28.45 -11.94
N SER A 420 35.80 29.19 -10.94
CA SER A 420 35.07 30.21 -10.15
C SER A 420 34.20 29.83 -8.93
N GLY A 421 34.26 28.62 -8.36
CA GLY A 421 33.65 28.37 -7.04
C GLY A 421 33.81 26.94 -6.50
N PRO A 422 33.49 26.68 -5.22
CA PRO A 422 33.44 25.32 -4.68
C PRO A 422 32.41 24.50 -5.45
N CYS A 423 32.78 23.29 -5.91
CA CYS A 423 31.83 22.43 -6.61
C CYS A 423 30.59 22.19 -5.73
N PRO A 424 29.36 22.30 -6.27
CA PRO A 424 28.14 21.89 -5.56
C PRO A 424 28.20 20.45 -5.01
N CYS A 425 29.09 19.62 -5.55
CA CYS A 425 29.48 18.30 -5.05
C CYS A 425 29.69 18.23 -3.53
N ALA A 426 30.29 19.25 -2.91
CA ALA A 426 30.54 19.27 -1.47
C ALA A 426 29.25 19.43 -0.65
N GLU A 427 28.25 20.14 -1.19
CA GLU A 427 26.92 20.26 -0.58
C GLU A 427 26.16 18.93 -0.64
N PHE A 428 26.34 18.12 -1.70
CA PHE A 428 25.73 16.79 -1.77
C PHE A 428 26.24 15.84 -0.71
N SER A 429 27.53 15.86 -0.37
CA SER A 429 28.05 15.00 0.70
C SER A 429 27.37 15.34 2.05
N LYS A 430 27.15 16.64 2.31
CA LYS A 430 26.40 17.10 3.48
C LYS A 430 24.92 16.70 3.41
N LEU A 431 24.27 16.89 2.25
CA LEU A 431 22.89 16.46 2.03
C LEU A 431 22.75 14.95 2.26
N PHE A 432 23.60 14.14 1.64
CA PHE A 432 23.58 12.69 1.81
C PHE A 432 23.76 12.28 3.27
N SER A 433 24.71 12.91 3.98
CA SER A 433 24.89 12.64 5.42
C SER A 433 23.65 12.98 6.24
N LYS A 434 22.98 14.10 5.92
CA LYS A 434 21.71 14.51 6.53
C LYS A 434 20.58 13.52 6.21
N VAL A 435 20.50 13.05 4.98
CA VAL A 435 19.51 12.05 4.53
C VAL A 435 19.73 10.72 5.22
N VAL A 436 20.98 10.27 5.33
CA VAL A 436 21.37 9.06 6.04
C VAL A 436 20.99 9.16 7.52
N ALA A 437 21.26 10.30 8.16
CA ALA A 437 20.83 10.56 9.53
C ALA A 437 19.31 10.53 9.68
N LYS A 438 18.56 11.19 8.78
CA LYS A 438 17.08 11.22 8.80
C LYS A 438 16.50 9.83 8.58
N GLY A 439 17.03 9.06 7.62
CA GLY A 439 16.59 7.69 7.36
C GLY A 439 16.85 6.74 8.52
N ARG A 440 17.99 6.88 9.21
CA ARG A 440 18.28 6.14 10.45
C ARG A 440 17.38 6.54 11.62
N SER A 441 16.83 7.75 11.60
CA SER A 441 15.88 8.23 12.61
C SER A 441 14.44 7.77 12.36
N ILE A 442 14.13 7.22 11.18
CA ILE A 442 12.80 6.64 10.94
C ILE A 442 12.58 5.50 11.94
N PRO A 443 11.49 5.54 12.72
CA PRO A 443 11.17 4.50 13.67
C PRO A 443 11.00 3.14 12.97
N LYS A 444 11.33 2.08 13.70
CA LYS A 444 11.03 0.70 13.29
C LYS A 444 9.54 0.56 13.02
N PHE A 445 9.16 -0.16 11.96
CA PHE A 445 7.75 -0.36 11.61
C PHE A 445 6.96 -0.96 12.78
N SER A 446 7.56 -1.92 13.48
CA SER A 446 6.98 -2.58 14.65
C SER A 446 6.67 -1.62 15.81
N SER A 447 7.40 -0.51 15.93
CA SER A 447 7.12 0.51 16.94
C SER A 447 5.89 1.38 16.61
N ILE A 448 5.55 1.47 15.32
CA ILE A 448 4.33 2.12 14.85
C ILE A 448 3.15 1.16 14.94
N ALA A 449 3.32 -0.08 14.44
CA ALA A 449 2.25 -1.06 14.33
C ALA A 449 1.88 -1.77 15.64
N PHE A 450 2.82 -1.87 16.58
CA PHE A 450 2.61 -2.55 17.88
C PHE A 450 3.01 -1.64 19.04
N PRO A 451 2.23 -0.57 19.30
CA PRO A 451 2.48 0.28 20.46
C PRO A 451 2.54 -0.59 21.71
N ARG A 452 3.52 -0.33 22.58
CA ARG A 452 3.61 -1.04 23.87
C ARG A 452 2.30 -0.79 24.60
N SER A 453 1.61 -1.86 25.00
CA SER A 453 0.48 -1.75 25.92
C SER A 453 0.97 -1.00 27.15
N ALA A 454 0.45 0.21 27.32
CA ALA A 454 0.86 1.16 28.36
C ALA A 454 0.44 0.68 29.75
#